data_AF-G9YPA6-F1
#
_entry.id   AF-G9YPA6-F1
#
_cell.length_a   1.000
_cell.length_b   1.000
_cell.length_c   1.000
_cell.angle_alpha   90.00
_cell.angle_beta   90.00
_cell.angle_gamma   90.00
#
_symmetry.space_group_name_H-M   'P 1'
#
loop_
_entity.id
_entity.type
_entity.pdbx_description
1 polymer ?
#
loop_
_entity_poly.entity_id
_entity_poly.type
_entity_poly.pdbx_seq_one_letter_code
_entity_poly.pdbx_strand_id
1 'polypeptide(L)'
;MKEESKTRPWAALAVAVMFVLASLVSAAPARAAEERTVIPMGRAVGIKLFSDGVMVVGFSEVAGAEGSSAPARDCGLREGDIITHINREEVDSIEEVQSVLQEVGGKPMSIRAVRDDKTVQLTAQAVQCGSDGQYKLGAWIRDSMAGIGTLTFCEPATGRFGALGHGINDVDTAQLMPLQSGSIMYSEVTDVKKGEKGAPGELHGAFQVNRDLGELYANTASGVFGRLEDGTLTDGLEPVPVAERKEVKTGAATILSNIAGDQVEEYQVEIIRVYPANGADTRNLMLKVTDPRLLETTGGIVQGMSGSPILQNGKLVGAVTHVLVNDPTQGYGILAENMLLEAENGENRS
;
A
#
# COMPACT_ATOMS: atom_id res chain seq x y z
N MET A 1 28.54 -47.43 -85.58
CA MET A 1 27.71 -46.54 -86.44
C MET A 1 26.92 -45.62 -85.53
N LYS A 2 27.09 -44.29 -85.70
CA LYS A 2 26.13 -43.18 -85.46
C LYS A 2 25.38 -43.12 -84.10
N GLU A 3 25.14 -42.00 -83.45
CA GLU A 3 25.39 -40.56 -83.64
C GLU A 3 25.06 -39.90 -82.28
N GLU A 4 25.47 -38.65 -82.10
CA GLU A 4 25.40 -37.83 -80.89
C GLU A 4 23.99 -37.61 -80.31
N SER A 5 23.94 -37.26 -79.02
CA SER A 5 23.01 -36.25 -78.51
C SER A 5 23.64 -35.53 -77.31
N LYS A 6 24.06 -34.29 -77.55
CA LYS A 6 24.52 -33.30 -76.56
C LYS A 6 23.31 -32.69 -75.86
N THR A 7 23.29 -32.70 -74.53
CA THR A 7 22.48 -31.77 -73.73
C THR A 7 23.35 -31.02 -72.72
N ARG A 8 23.18 -29.70 -72.72
CA ARG A 8 23.99 -28.64 -72.08
C ARG A 8 23.90 -28.63 -70.54
N PRO A 9 24.95 -28.20 -69.81
CA PRO A 9 24.96 -28.18 -68.35
C PRO A 9 24.62 -26.81 -67.75
N TRP A 10 23.51 -26.16 -68.12
CA TRP A 10 23.19 -24.79 -67.65
C TRP A 10 21.95 -24.69 -66.74
N ALA A 11 21.59 -25.76 -66.03
CA ALA A 11 20.48 -25.74 -65.06
C ALA A 11 20.92 -25.85 -63.58
N ALA A 12 22.19 -26.12 -63.29
CA ALA A 12 22.64 -26.37 -61.91
C ALA A 12 23.16 -25.14 -61.15
N LEU A 13 23.30 -23.97 -61.80
CA LEU A 13 23.90 -22.78 -61.15
C LEU A 13 22.87 -21.76 -60.62
N ALA A 14 21.58 -21.92 -60.91
CA ALA A 14 20.54 -20.96 -60.49
C ALA A 14 19.89 -21.28 -59.13
N VAL A 15 20.12 -22.48 -58.57
CA VAL A 15 19.52 -22.89 -57.28
C VAL A 15 20.49 -22.70 -56.11
N ALA A 16 21.81 -22.65 -56.36
CA ALA A 16 22.80 -22.48 -55.29
C ALA A 16 22.97 -21.01 -54.82
N VAL A 17 22.58 -20.02 -55.64
CA VAL A 17 22.61 -18.59 -55.23
C VAL A 17 21.34 -18.18 -54.48
N MET A 18 20.24 -18.94 -54.62
CA MET A 18 18.98 -18.65 -53.95
C MET A 18 18.85 -19.30 -52.56
N PHE A 19 19.88 -20.02 -52.09
CA PHE A 19 19.92 -20.63 -50.75
C PHE A 19 20.97 -20.03 -49.81
N VAL A 20 21.82 -19.11 -50.29
CA VAL A 20 22.80 -18.39 -49.44
C VAL A 20 22.27 -17.00 -49.02
N LEU A 21 21.14 -16.54 -49.58
CA LEU A 21 20.51 -15.26 -49.23
C LEU A 21 19.40 -15.36 -48.18
N ALA A 22 19.12 -16.55 -47.63
CA ALA A 22 18.04 -16.78 -46.66
C ALA A 22 18.49 -16.91 -45.19
N SER A 23 19.78 -16.70 -44.88
CA SER A 23 20.30 -16.77 -43.50
C SER A 23 20.78 -15.43 -42.93
N LEU A 24 20.35 -14.31 -43.51
CA LEU A 24 20.40 -13.01 -42.84
C LEU A 24 19.05 -12.78 -42.14
N VAL A 25 18.75 -13.64 -41.16
CA VAL A 25 17.83 -13.24 -40.10
C VAL A 25 18.56 -12.12 -39.38
N SER A 26 18.15 -10.88 -39.66
CA SER A 26 18.57 -9.73 -38.88
C SER A 26 18.16 -10.04 -37.44
N ALA A 27 19.13 -10.41 -36.61
CA ALA A 27 18.93 -10.49 -35.18
C ALA A 27 18.63 -9.06 -34.75
N ALA A 28 17.34 -8.73 -34.66
CA ALA A 28 16.92 -7.52 -33.97
C ALA A 28 17.63 -7.55 -32.61
N PRO A 29 18.33 -6.49 -32.20
CA PRO A 29 18.88 -6.46 -30.86
C PRO A 29 17.70 -6.75 -29.93
N ALA A 30 17.80 -7.82 -29.14
CA ALA A 30 16.91 -7.99 -28.01
C ALA A 30 17.02 -6.67 -27.25
N ARG A 31 15.97 -5.85 -27.29
CA ARG A 31 15.90 -4.63 -26.52
C ARG A 31 16.10 -5.12 -25.09
N ALA A 32 17.29 -4.89 -24.53
CA ALA A 32 17.54 -5.15 -23.13
C ALA A 32 16.39 -4.45 -22.42
N ALA A 33 15.58 -5.23 -21.68
CA ALA A 33 14.55 -4.62 -20.86
C ALA A 33 15.28 -3.57 -20.01
N GLU A 34 14.88 -2.31 -20.11
CA GLU A 34 15.46 -1.26 -19.27
C GLU A 34 15.30 -1.73 -17.82
N GLU A 35 16.41 -1.82 -17.11
CA GLU A 35 16.41 -2.23 -15.71
C GLU A 35 15.59 -1.19 -14.93
N ARG A 36 14.49 -1.62 -14.32
CA ARG A 36 13.59 -0.71 -13.59
C ARG A 36 14.35 -0.14 -12.39
N THR A 37 14.43 1.19 -12.33
CA THR A 37 15.11 1.91 -11.24
C THR A 37 14.14 2.76 -10.45
N VAL A 38 14.47 2.96 -9.17
CA VAL A 38 13.71 3.80 -8.24
C VAL A 38 14.67 4.51 -7.30
N ILE A 39 14.26 5.63 -6.72
CA ILE A 39 14.98 6.31 -5.64
C ILE A 39 14.49 5.75 -4.30
N PRO A 40 15.34 5.10 -3.49
CA PRO A 40 15.01 4.70 -2.13
C PRO A 40 14.90 5.95 -1.23
N MET A 41 13.79 6.08 -0.52
CA MET A 41 13.45 7.31 0.21
C MET A 41 13.70 7.18 1.73
N GLY A 42 13.09 6.19 2.40
CA GLY A 42 13.31 5.94 3.83
C GLY A 42 12.84 7.05 4.78
N ARG A 43 12.09 8.02 4.27
CA ARG A 43 11.64 9.20 5.01
C ARG A 43 10.27 8.98 5.63
N ALA A 44 10.14 9.33 6.91
CA ALA A 44 8.84 9.38 7.58
C ALA A 44 7.95 10.47 6.97
N VAL A 45 6.67 10.16 6.77
CA VAL A 45 5.64 11.04 6.25
C VAL A 45 4.36 10.86 7.07
N GLY A 46 3.56 11.91 7.15
CA GLY A 46 2.18 11.77 7.59
C GLY A 46 1.39 11.17 6.44
N ILE A 47 0.51 10.20 6.71
CA ILE A 47 -0.39 9.64 5.71
C ILE A 47 -1.80 9.91 6.18
N LYS A 48 -2.62 10.52 5.34
CA LYS A 48 -4.03 10.79 5.59
C LYS A 48 -4.87 10.14 4.50
N LEU A 49 -5.93 9.46 4.90
CA LEU A 49 -6.80 8.70 4.01
C LEU A 49 -8.26 8.93 4.36
N PHE A 50 -9.08 9.09 3.33
CA PHE A 50 -10.53 9.19 3.40
C PHE A 50 -11.14 8.02 2.62
N SER A 51 -12.15 7.41 3.23
CA SER A 51 -12.79 6.21 2.73
C SER A 51 -13.86 6.53 1.68
N ASP A 52 -13.98 5.63 0.71
CA ASP A 52 -15.12 5.57 -0.22
C ASP A 52 -16.26 4.88 0.52
N GLY A 53 -17.25 5.66 0.94
CA GLY A 53 -18.23 5.26 1.95
C GLY A 53 -17.71 5.26 3.39
N VAL A 54 -18.62 5.05 4.33
CA VAL A 54 -18.34 5.09 5.78
C VAL A 54 -18.35 3.69 6.39
N MET A 55 -17.23 3.27 6.98
CA MET A 55 -17.07 1.93 7.56
C MET A 55 -17.72 1.81 8.93
N VAL A 56 -18.48 0.74 9.16
CA VAL A 56 -19.03 0.38 10.48
C VAL A 56 -17.96 -0.36 11.29
N VAL A 57 -17.59 0.21 12.44
CA VAL A 57 -16.54 -0.33 13.33
C VAL A 57 -17.09 -0.87 14.65
N GLY A 58 -18.40 -0.74 14.89
CA GLY A 58 -19.04 -1.27 16.08
C GLY A 58 -20.47 -0.78 16.24
N PHE A 59 -21.08 -1.15 17.38
CA PHE A 59 -22.46 -0.80 17.69
C PHE A 59 -22.65 -0.45 19.16
N SER A 60 -23.59 0.44 19.43
CA SER A 60 -24.07 0.78 20.77
C SER A 60 -25.57 0.95 20.77
N GLU A 61 -26.18 0.76 21.94
CA GLU A 61 -27.58 1.10 22.12
C GLU A 61 -27.80 2.63 22.14
N VAL A 62 -28.91 3.06 21.55
CA VAL A 62 -29.44 4.41 21.60
C VAL A 62 -30.62 4.42 22.56
N ALA A 63 -30.51 5.21 23.63
CA ALA A 63 -31.60 5.39 24.59
C ALA A 63 -32.64 6.36 24.01
N GLY A 64 -33.76 5.83 23.54
CA GLY A 64 -34.91 6.61 23.05
C GLY A 64 -36.06 6.69 24.05
N ALA A 65 -37.14 7.35 23.65
CA ALA A 65 -38.34 7.52 24.48
C ALA A 65 -39.03 6.18 24.85
N GLU A 66 -38.92 5.17 23.97
CA GLU A 66 -39.52 3.84 24.17
C GLU A 66 -38.53 2.82 24.78
N GLY A 67 -37.33 3.25 25.14
CA GLY A 67 -36.26 2.41 25.69
C GLY A 67 -35.00 2.42 24.82
N SER A 68 -34.05 1.55 25.17
CA SER A 68 -32.81 1.37 24.42
C SER A 68 -33.00 0.44 23.22
N SER A 69 -32.39 0.77 22.09
CA SER A 69 -32.38 -0.07 20.88
C SER A 69 -31.09 0.14 20.08
N ALA A 70 -30.74 -0.76 19.16
CA ALA A 70 -29.54 -0.63 18.32
C ALA A 70 -29.92 -0.74 16.83
N PRO A 71 -30.57 0.29 16.24
CA PRO A 71 -31.18 0.18 14.91
C PRO A 71 -30.25 -0.32 13.80
N ALA A 72 -28.98 0.07 13.82
CA ALA A 72 -27.98 -0.39 12.86
C ALA A 72 -27.74 -1.91 12.98
N ARG A 73 -27.61 -2.41 14.20
CA ARG A 73 -27.43 -3.84 14.44
C ARG A 73 -28.70 -4.61 14.09
N ASP A 74 -29.85 -4.09 14.50
CA ASP A 74 -31.16 -4.71 14.33
C ASP A 74 -31.56 -4.81 12.85
N CYS A 75 -31.14 -3.85 12.01
CA CYS A 75 -31.37 -3.90 10.57
C CYS A 75 -30.43 -4.87 9.83
N GLY A 76 -29.41 -5.40 10.51
CA GLY A 76 -28.48 -6.39 9.99
C GLY A 76 -27.17 -5.83 9.44
N LEU A 77 -26.80 -4.58 9.74
CA LEU A 77 -25.43 -4.09 9.52
C LEU A 77 -24.45 -4.91 10.39
N ARG A 78 -23.20 -5.01 9.92
CA ARG A 78 -22.11 -5.70 10.58
C ARG A 78 -20.87 -4.82 10.62
N GLU A 79 -19.99 -5.10 11.57
CA GLU A 79 -18.64 -4.56 11.57
C GLU A 79 -17.94 -4.93 10.25
N GLY A 80 -17.28 -3.94 9.64
CA GLY A 80 -16.68 -4.04 8.30
C GLY A 80 -17.62 -3.70 7.15
N ASP A 81 -18.92 -3.48 7.38
CA ASP A 81 -19.80 -2.96 6.33
C ASP A 81 -19.39 -1.51 5.99
N ILE A 82 -19.29 -1.20 4.70
CA ILE A 82 -19.03 0.16 4.22
C ILE A 82 -20.35 0.75 3.73
N ILE A 83 -20.94 1.66 4.50
CA ILE A 83 -22.17 2.36 4.11
C ILE A 83 -21.83 3.33 2.99
N THR A 84 -22.38 3.11 1.80
CA THR A 84 -22.16 4.00 0.65
C THR A 84 -23.34 4.91 0.39
N HIS A 85 -24.56 4.51 0.79
CA HIS A 85 -25.74 5.34 0.58
C HIS A 85 -26.79 5.19 1.67
N ILE A 86 -27.47 6.30 1.95
CA ILE A 86 -28.71 6.33 2.72
C ILE A 86 -29.79 6.92 1.82
N ASN A 87 -30.84 6.14 1.59
CA ASN A 87 -31.86 6.35 0.57
C ASN A 87 -31.26 6.51 -0.84
N ARG A 88 -31.27 7.73 -1.37
CA ARG A 88 -30.71 8.07 -2.69
C ARG A 88 -29.42 8.87 -2.59
N GLU A 89 -29.05 9.30 -1.39
CA GLU A 89 -27.87 10.11 -1.14
C GLU A 89 -26.67 9.19 -0.91
N GLU A 90 -25.59 9.48 -1.63
CA GLU A 90 -24.27 8.93 -1.39
C GLU A 90 -23.68 9.59 -0.15
N VAL A 91 -22.94 8.82 0.65
CA VAL A 91 -22.37 9.29 1.92
C VAL A 91 -20.95 8.76 2.05
N ASP A 92 -20.00 9.67 2.23
CA ASP A 92 -18.57 9.38 2.37
C ASP A 92 -17.99 9.92 3.69
N SER A 93 -18.75 10.77 4.39
CA SER A 93 -18.35 11.33 5.68
C SER A 93 -19.34 11.03 6.80
N ILE A 94 -18.83 11.06 8.03
CA ILE A 94 -19.64 10.97 9.25
C ILE A 94 -20.65 12.12 9.29
N GLU A 95 -20.25 13.32 8.90
CA GLU A 95 -21.10 14.51 8.85
C GLU A 95 -22.27 14.35 7.88
N GLU A 96 -22.03 13.79 6.69
CA GLU A 96 -23.09 13.48 5.72
C GLU A 96 -24.06 12.46 6.29
N VAL A 97 -23.57 11.34 6.83
CA VAL A 97 -24.43 10.34 7.49
C VAL A 97 -25.29 10.99 8.57
N GLN A 98 -24.70 11.78 9.45
CA GLN A 98 -25.44 12.48 10.51
C GLN A 98 -26.51 13.43 9.95
N SER A 99 -26.17 14.19 8.91
CA SER A 99 -27.10 15.10 8.24
C SER A 99 -28.30 14.35 7.66
N VAL A 100 -28.08 13.26 6.92
CA VAL A 100 -29.16 12.45 6.35
C VAL A 100 -30.04 11.85 7.45
N LEU A 101 -29.45 11.38 8.55
CA LEU A 101 -30.22 10.86 9.69
C LEU A 101 -31.10 11.93 10.33
N GLN A 102 -30.64 13.18 10.44
CA GLN A 102 -31.46 14.27 10.98
C GLN A 102 -32.60 14.66 10.03
N GLU A 103 -32.35 14.66 8.72
CA GLU A 103 -33.37 14.99 7.73
C GLU A 103 -34.47 13.92 7.64
N VAL A 104 -34.08 12.64 7.60
CA VAL A 104 -35.04 11.53 7.56
C VAL A 104 -35.81 11.43 8.88
N GLY A 105 -35.11 11.66 9.99
CA GLY A 105 -35.63 11.52 11.34
C GLY A 105 -36.09 10.10 11.62
N GLY A 106 -37.19 9.96 12.37
CA GLY A 106 -37.75 8.67 12.77
C GLY A 106 -38.50 7.94 11.65
N LYS A 107 -38.24 8.20 10.38
CA LYS A 107 -38.86 7.47 9.26
C LYS A 107 -37.99 6.28 8.83
N PRO A 108 -38.58 5.22 8.26
CA PRO A 108 -37.80 4.16 7.63
C PRO A 108 -36.90 4.70 6.50
N MET A 109 -35.69 4.18 6.42
CA MET A 109 -34.70 4.50 5.39
C MET A 109 -34.07 3.24 4.81
N SER A 110 -33.68 3.31 3.53
CA SER A 110 -32.89 2.26 2.89
C SER A 110 -31.40 2.57 3.09
N ILE A 111 -30.63 1.63 3.62
CA ILE A 111 -29.16 1.73 3.69
C ILE A 111 -28.58 0.79 2.63
N ARG A 112 -27.70 1.29 1.76
CA ARG A 112 -26.84 0.43 0.94
C ARG A 112 -25.44 0.41 1.54
N ALA A 113 -24.89 -0.79 1.67
CA ALA A 113 -23.53 -0.98 2.12
C ALA A 113 -22.81 -2.02 1.26
N VAL A 114 -21.49 -1.99 1.28
CA VAL A 114 -20.63 -3.02 0.70
C VAL A 114 -20.17 -3.95 1.82
N ARG A 115 -20.34 -5.26 1.60
CA ARG A 115 -19.90 -6.34 2.50
C ARG A 115 -19.28 -7.44 1.65
N ASP A 116 -18.01 -7.79 1.91
CA ASP A 116 -17.27 -8.80 1.14
C ASP A 116 -17.36 -8.57 -0.38
N ASP A 117 -17.10 -7.33 -0.82
CA ASP A 117 -17.21 -6.84 -2.21
C ASP A 117 -18.62 -6.96 -2.84
N LYS A 118 -19.66 -7.14 -2.03
CA LYS A 118 -21.05 -7.26 -2.50
C LYS A 118 -21.91 -6.17 -1.90
N THR A 119 -22.77 -5.59 -2.72
CA THR A 119 -23.79 -4.65 -2.25
C THR A 119 -24.87 -5.39 -1.45
N VAL A 120 -25.13 -4.91 -0.24
CA VAL A 120 -26.27 -5.28 0.59
C VAL A 120 -27.20 -4.08 0.73
N GLN A 121 -28.50 -4.34 0.79
CA GLN A 121 -29.52 -3.32 1.00
C GLN A 121 -30.36 -3.67 2.22
N LEU A 122 -30.43 -2.74 3.18
CA LEU A 122 -31.04 -2.92 4.49
C LEU A 122 -32.09 -1.82 4.71
N THR A 123 -33.06 -2.07 5.58
CA THR A 123 -34.05 -1.04 5.99
C THR A 123 -33.90 -0.79 7.48
N ALA A 124 -33.67 0.46 7.86
CA ALA A 124 -33.50 0.87 9.25
C ALA A 124 -34.41 2.05 9.58
N GLN A 125 -34.58 2.34 10.86
CA GLN A 125 -35.29 3.52 11.35
C GLN A 125 -34.44 4.12 12.47
N ALA A 126 -34.08 5.39 12.32
CA ALA A 126 -33.27 6.06 13.35
C ALA A 126 -34.12 6.37 14.59
N VAL A 127 -33.47 6.33 15.74
CA VAL A 127 -34.10 6.62 17.03
C VAL A 127 -33.63 7.97 17.52
N GLN A 128 -34.57 8.80 17.98
CA GLN A 128 -34.22 10.06 18.62
C GLN A 128 -33.64 9.79 20.00
N CYS A 129 -32.36 10.12 20.17
CA CYS A 129 -31.62 9.93 21.40
C CYS A 129 -32.13 10.87 22.49
N GLY A 130 -32.52 10.34 23.64
CA GLY A 130 -33.13 11.11 24.72
C GLY A 130 -32.19 12.11 25.40
N SER A 131 -30.86 11.93 25.28
CA SER A 131 -29.88 12.81 25.92
C SER A 131 -29.58 14.10 25.14
N ASP A 132 -29.63 14.04 23.80
CA ASP A 132 -29.24 15.16 22.92
C ASP A 132 -30.28 15.48 21.83
N GLY A 133 -31.37 14.71 21.75
CA GLY A 133 -32.45 14.94 20.79
C GLY A 133 -32.10 14.60 19.34
N GLN A 134 -30.92 14.03 19.07
CA GLN A 134 -30.48 13.71 17.71
C GLN A 134 -30.95 12.31 17.28
N TYR A 135 -31.25 12.14 16.00
CA TYR A 135 -31.55 10.84 15.42
C TYR A 135 -30.28 10.02 15.20
N LYS A 136 -30.25 8.79 15.71
CA LYS A 136 -29.08 7.91 15.66
C LYS A 136 -29.48 6.48 15.27
N LEU A 137 -28.56 5.78 14.61
CA LEU A 137 -28.68 4.35 14.34
C LEU A 137 -27.92 3.47 15.35
N GLY A 138 -27.08 4.06 16.20
CA GLY A 138 -26.23 3.30 17.12
C GLY A 138 -25.08 2.56 16.44
N ALA A 139 -24.71 2.93 15.21
CA ALA A 139 -23.48 2.47 14.57
C ALA A 139 -22.30 3.37 14.98
N TRP A 140 -21.18 2.75 15.32
CA TRP A 140 -19.88 3.41 15.36
C TRP A 140 -19.31 3.35 13.96
N ILE A 141 -18.95 4.51 13.43
CA ILE A 141 -18.58 4.66 12.02
C ILE A 141 -17.25 5.41 11.89
N ARG A 142 -16.50 5.10 10.83
CA ARG A 142 -15.20 5.70 10.51
C ARG A 142 -15.13 6.01 9.02
N ASP A 143 -14.76 7.24 8.68
CA ASP A 143 -14.60 7.73 7.30
C ASP A 143 -13.15 8.09 6.95
N SER A 144 -12.27 8.21 7.95
CA SER A 144 -10.90 8.66 7.75
C SER A 144 -9.90 8.04 8.73
N MET A 145 -8.64 7.97 8.28
CA MET A 145 -7.50 7.56 9.10
C MET A 145 -6.31 8.46 8.83
N ALA A 146 -5.50 8.68 9.86
CA ALA A 146 -4.23 9.35 9.74
C ALA A 146 -3.19 8.69 10.63
N GLY A 147 -1.94 8.70 10.20
CA GLY A 147 -0.84 8.13 10.96
C GLY A 147 0.52 8.45 10.35
N ILE A 148 1.56 7.95 11.00
CA ILE A 148 2.93 8.03 10.50
C ILE A 148 3.25 6.79 9.66
N GLY A 149 3.86 7.00 8.51
CA GLY A 149 4.37 5.94 7.65
C GLY A 149 5.73 6.31 7.07
N THR A 150 6.39 5.38 6.40
CA THR A 150 7.64 5.66 5.69
C THR A 150 7.39 5.62 4.18
N LEU A 151 7.81 6.68 3.49
CA LEU A 151 7.94 6.70 2.04
C LEU A 151 9.07 5.74 1.65
N THR A 152 8.75 4.70 0.90
CA THR A 152 9.68 3.64 0.53
C THR A 152 10.50 4.05 -0.68
N PHE A 153 9.85 4.29 -1.81
CA PHE A 153 10.54 4.60 -3.05
C PHE A 153 9.78 5.64 -3.86
N CYS A 154 10.49 6.30 -4.77
CA CYS A 154 9.90 7.14 -5.82
C CYS A 154 10.49 6.74 -7.18
N GLU A 155 9.64 6.65 -8.20
CA GLU A 155 10.05 6.52 -9.59
C GLU A 155 10.37 7.89 -10.19
N PRO A 156 11.63 8.15 -10.61
CA PRO A 156 12.04 9.47 -11.11
C PRO A 156 11.24 9.95 -12.32
N ALA A 157 10.88 9.04 -13.23
CA ALA A 157 10.25 9.39 -14.50
C ALA A 157 8.78 9.79 -14.35
N THR A 158 8.09 9.25 -13.35
CA THR A 158 6.63 9.37 -13.21
C THR A 158 6.23 10.15 -11.95
N GLY A 159 7.10 10.24 -10.95
CA GLY A 159 6.77 10.71 -9.60
C GLY A 159 5.95 9.69 -8.80
N ARG A 160 5.75 8.48 -9.34
CA ARG A 160 5.01 7.42 -8.67
C ARG A 160 5.77 6.98 -7.43
N PHE A 161 5.11 6.87 -6.30
CA PHE A 161 5.74 6.42 -5.07
C PHE A 161 5.02 5.23 -4.45
N GLY A 162 5.77 4.49 -3.63
CA GLY A 162 5.23 3.54 -2.67
C GLY A 162 5.59 3.98 -1.25
N ALA A 163 4.63 3.89 -0.35
CA ALA A 163 4.77 4.13 1.07
C ALA A 163 4.15 2.98 1.85
N LEU A 164 4.74 2.67 3.02
CA LEU A 164 4.47 1.43 3.76
C LEU A 164 4.80 0.19 2.92
N GLY A 165 4.91 -0.98 3.55
CA GLY A 165 4.94 -2.26 2.81
C GLY A 165 3.69 -3.10 3.06
N HIS A 166 2.61 -2.48 3.54
CA HIS A 166 1.31 -3.09 3.79
C HIS A 166 0.20 -2.05 3.63
N GLY A 167 -1.05 -2.53 3.59
CA GLY A 167 -2.22 -1.67 3.55
C GLY A 167 -2.56 -1.00 4.88
N ILE A 168 -3.21 0.15 4.81
CA ILE A 168 -3.81 0.79 5.98
C ILE A 168 -5.14 0.07 6.24
N ASN A 169 -5.16 -0.67 7.33
CA ASN A 169 -6.34 -1.38 7.79
C ASN A 169 -6.98 -0.62 8.95
N ASP A 170 -8.30 -0.69 9.05
CA ASP A 170 -9.01 -0.24 10.24
C ASP A 170 -8.64 -1.13 11.44
N VAL A 171 -8.46 -0.49 12.60
CA VAL A 171 -7.91 -1.14 13.80
C VAL A 171 -8.91 -2.09 14.47
N ASP A 172 -10.21 -1.84 14.30
CA ASP A 172 -11.28 -2.58 14.96
C ASP A 172 -11.72 -3.78 14.11
N THR A 173 -11.81 -3.59 12.79
CA THR A 173 -12.27 -4.61 11.83
C THR A 173 -11.13 -5.41 11.19
N ALA A 174 -9.89 -4.90 11.25
CA ALA A 174 -8.72 -5.41 10.53
C ALA A 174 -8.86 -5.42 8.99
N GLN A 175 -9.91 -4.79 8.45
CA GLN A 175 -10.16 -4.71 7.02
C GLN A 175 -9.39 -3.55 6.41
N LEU A 176 -9.00 -3.72 5.14
CA LEU A 176 -8.36 -2.66 4.37
C LEU A 176 -9.33 -1.48 4.25
N MET A 177 -8.87 -0.28 4.58
CA MET A 177 -9.69 0.91 4.43
C MET A 177 -9.88 1.20 2.93
N PRO A 178 -11.12 1.29 2.42
CA PRO A 178 -11.37 1.77 1.07
C PRO A 178 -10.73 3.15 0.89
N LEU A 179 -10.23 3.45 -0.29
CA LEU A 179 -9.62 4.75 -0.58
C LEU A 179 -10.50 5.48 -1.57
N GLN A 180 -11.04 6.63 -1.16
CA GLN A 180 -11.64 7.62 -2.06
C GLN A 180 -10.61 8.70 -2.41
N SER A 181 -9.94 9.22 -1.38
CA SER A 181 -8.90 10.24 -1.51
C SER A 181 -7.92 10.19 -0.34
N GLY A 182 -6.73 10.74 -0.53
CA GLY A 182 -5.75 10.82 0.53
C GLY A 182 -4.49 11.54 0.08
N SER A 183 -3.66 11.91 1.05
CA SER A 183 -2.39 12.58 0.79
C SER A 183 -1.29 12.05 1.70
N ILE A 184 -0.06 12.20 1.23
CA ILE A 184 1.11 12.19 2.10
C ILE A 184 1.47 13.62 2.46
N MET A 185 1.78 13.84 3.73
CA MET A 185 2.13 15.14 4.30
C MET A 185 3.54 15.11 4.82
N TYR A 186 4.17 16.29 4.85
CA TYR A 186 5.44 16.44 5.53
C TYR A 186 5.34 16.08 7.02
N SER A 187 6.33 15.34 7.51
CA SER A 187 6.45 14.95 8.91
C SER A 187 7.89 15.02 9.37
N GLU A 188 8.09 15.51 10.59
CA GLU A 188 9.36 15.42 11.32
C GLU A 188 9.21 14.38 12.43
N VAL A 189 10.21 13.51 12.63
CA VAL A 189 10.24 12.55 13.75
C VAL A 189 10.74 13.27 14.99
N THR A 190 9.85 13.48 15.97
CA THR A 190 10.16 14.26 17.18
C THR A 190 10.72 13.40 18.31
N ASP A 191 10.26 12.16 18.45
CA ASP A 191 10.73 11.22 19.44
C ASP A 191 10.46 9.77 19.00
N VAL A 192 11.10 8.82 19.68
CA VAL A 192 10.83 7.38 19.48
C VAL A 192 10.52 6.72 20.81
N LYS A 193 9.32 6.16 20.92
CA LYS A 193 9.01 5.20 21.97
C LYS A 193 9.71 3.89 21.65
N LYS A 194 10.71 3.55 22.47
CA LYS A 194 11.46 2.31 22.35
C LYS A 194 10.56 1.07 22.43
N GLY A 195 10.77 0.13 21.52
CA GLY A 195 10.10 -1.16 21.49
C GLY A 195 10.77 -2.17 22.42
N GLU A 196 9.95 -2.97 23.08
CA GLU A 196 10.38 -4.03 23.99
C GLU A 196 9.61 -5.32 23.70
N LYS A 197 10.11 -6.44 24.21
CA LYS A 197 9.41 -7.73 24.05
C LYS A 197 8.01 -7.65 24.66
N GLY A 198 6.99 -7.86 23.84
CA GLY A 198 5.59 -7.79 24.22
C GLY A 198 4.98 -6.38 24.16
N ALA A 199 5.77 -5.35 23.91
CA ALA A 199 5.33 -3.96 23.84
C ALA A 199 5.92 -3.27 22.60
N PRO A 200 5.14 -3.14 21.52
CA PRO A 200 5.60 -2.44 20.32
C PRO A 200 6.04 -1.00 20.63
N GLY A 201 7.17 -0.61 20.03
CA GLY A 201 7.60 0.79 20.00
C GLY A 201 6.93 1.55 18.87
N GLU A 202 7.11 2.87 18.86
CA GLU A 202 6.44 3.78 17.93
C GLU A 202 7.28 5.04 17.66
N LEU A 203 7.34 5.47 16.40
CA LEU A 203 7.84 6.79 16.02
C LEU A 203 6.75 7.84 16.30
N HIS A 204 7.10 8.92 16.99
CA HIS A 204 6.21 10.06 17.17
C HIS A 204 6.57 11.17 16.18
N GLY A 205 5.64 11.50 15.29
CA GLY A 205 5.80 12.53 14.27
C GLY A 205 4.99 13.79 14.55
N ALA A 206 5.50 14.93 14.08
CA ALA A 206 4.72 16.17 13.96
C ALA A 206 4.38 16.43 12.50
N PHE A 207 3.09 16.41 12.16
CA PHE A 207 2.61 16.58 10.78
C PHE A 207 2.37 18.04 10.43
N GLN A 208 2.85 18.46 9.27
CA GLN A 208 2.49 19.76 8.70
C GLN A 208 1.26 19.61 7.80
N VAL A 209 0.08 19.77 8.40
CA VAL A 209 -1.22 19.52 7.75
C VAL A 209 -1.48 20.38 6.49
N ASN A 210 -0.78 21.51 6.35
CA ASN A 210 -0.91 22.41 5.20
C ASN A 210 0.16 22.18 4.12
N ARG A 211 0.95 21.11 4.23
CA ARG A 211 2.03 20.78 3.29
C ARG A 211 1.88 19.35 2.80
N ASP A 212 0.98 19.19 1.84
CA ASP A 212 0.88 17.96 1.05
C ASP A 212 2.11 17.80 0.16
N LEU A 213 2.59 16.57 0.06
CA LEU A 213 3.75 16.17 -0.74
C LEU A 213 3.33 15.38 -2.00
N GLY A 214 2.13 14.83 -1.98
CA GLY A 214 1.57 14.02 -3.05
C GLY A 214 0.23 13.40 -2.68
N GLU A 215 -0.52 13.00 -3.70
CA GLU A 215 -1.84 12.39 -3.58
C GLU A 215 -1.77 10.86 -3.63
N LEU A 216 -2.66 10.21 -2.88
CA LEU A 216 -2.83 8.76 -2.88
C LEU A 216 -3.86 8.34 -3.93
N TYR A 217 -3.55 7.28 -4.67
CA TYR A 217 -4.50 6.66 -5.59
C TYR A 217 -4.77 5.18 -5.28
N ALA A 218 -3.98 4.54 -4.41
CA ALA A 218 -4.25 3.17 -4.00
C ALA A 218 -3.84 2.87 -2.56
N ASN A 219 -4.72 2.19 -1.83
CA ASN A 219 -4.43 1.47 -0.59
C ASN A 219 -4.59 -0.02 -0.89
N THR A 220 -3.54 -0.82 -0.70
CA THR A 220 -3.54 -2.25 -1.06
C THR A 220 -2.90 -3.08 0.05
N ALA A 221 -3.08 -4.40 0.03
CA ALA A 221 -2.38 -5.28 0.97
C ALA A 221 -0.84 -5.15 0.92
N SER A 222 -0.27 -4.68 -0.20
CA SER A 222 1.17 -4.59 -0.45
C SER A 222 1.78 -3.20 -0.23
N GLY A 223 0.99 -2.23 0.18
CA GLY A 223 1.44 -0.85 0.35
C GLY A 223 0.39 0.18 -0.06
N VAL A 224 0.74 1.43 0.18
CA VAL A 224 -0.01 2.61 -0.21
C VAL A 224 0.75 3.33 -1.31
N PHE A 225 0.05 3.70 -2.38
CA PHE A 225 0.67 4.22 -3.58
C PHE A 225 0.02 5.53 -4.02
N GLY A 226 0.85 6.38 -4.61
CA GLY A 226 0.48 7.73 -4.95
C GLY A 226 1.44 8.37 -5.94
N ARG A 227 1.24 9.67 -6.17
CA ARG A 227 2.11 10.48 -7.02
C ARG A 227 2.63 11.67 -6.23
N LEU A 228 3.94 11.85 -6.23
CA LEU A 228 4.56 13.05 -5.66
C LEU A 228 4.28 14.24 -6.56
N GLU A 229 3.90 15.35 -5.94
CA GLU A 229 3.81 16.65 -6.59
C GLU A 229 5.03 17.51 -6.29
N ASP A 230 5.62 17.31 -5.10
CA ASP A 230 6.84 17.99 -4.65
C ASP A 230 8.09 17.21 -5.06
N GLY A 231 8.68 17.59 -6.20
CA GLY A 231 9.93 17.00 -6.71
C GLY A 231 11.15 17.22 -5.81
N THR A 232 11.11 18.18 -4.89
CA THR A 232 12.26 18.52 -4.03
C THR A 232 12.65 17.40 -3.08
N LEU A 233 11.73 16.47 -2.79
CA LEU A 233 12.01 15.31 -1.96
C LEU A 233 13.06 14.36 -2.55
N THR A 234 13.23 14.40 -3.88
CA THR A 234 14.15 13.53 -4.62
C THR A 234 15.47 14.20 -4.97
N ASP A 235 15.65 15.48 -4.63
CA ASP A 235 16.82 16.26 -5.01
C ASP A 235 18.12 15.66 -4.43
N GLY A 236 19.08 15.38 -5.31
CA GLY A 236 20.38 14.84 -4.93
C GLY A 236 20.38 13.36 -4.50
N LEU A 237 19.25 12.66 -4.66
CA LEU A 237 19.17 11.21 -4.44
C LEU A 237 19.37 10.44 -5.74
N GLU A 238 20.13 9.36 -5.66
CA GLU A 238 20.48 8.54 -6.83
C GLU A 238 19.53 7.34 -6.98
N PRO A 239 19.02 7.05 -8.18
CA PRO A 239 18.19 5.88 -8.42
C PRO A 239 19.02 4.60 -8.39
N VAL A 240 18.43 3.54 -7.85
CA VAL A 240 19.00 2.19 -7.80
C VAL A 240 18.12 1.21 -8.56
N PRO A 241 18.68 0.13 -9.12
CA PRO A 241 17.88 -0.93 -9.73
C PRO A 241 17.04 -1.67 -8.68
N VAL A 242 15.89 -2.17 -9.12
CA VAL A 242 15.02 -3.04 -8.32
C VAL A 242 15.44 -4.48 -8.53
N ALA A 243 15.62 -5.23 -7.45
CA ALA A 243 15.94 -6.65 -7.53
C ALA A 243 14.69 -7.50 -7.80
N GLU A 244 14.83 -8.50 -8.67
CA GLU A 244 13.87 -9.59 -8.76
C GLU A 244 14.02 -10.55 -7.55
N ARG A 245 12.97 -11.30 -7.18
CA ARG A 245 13.02 -12.31 -6.10
C ARG A 245 14.24 -13.23 -6.18
N LYS A 246 14.62 -13.66 -7.39
CA LYS A 246 15.72 -14.60 -7.61
C LYS A 246 17.09 -14.02 -7.21
N GLU A 247 17.21 -12.69 -7.21
CA GLU A 247 18.42 -11.95 -6.86
C GLU A 247 18.54 -11.72 -5.35
N VAL A 248 17.42 -11.72 -4.62
CA VAL A 248 17.40 -11.54 -3.16
C VAL A 248 17.95 -12.77 -2.46
N LYS A 249 18.91 -12.58 -1.55
CA LYS A 249 19.56 -13.65 -0.78
C LYS A 249 19.45 -13.40 0.71
N THR A 250 19.49 -14.50 1.48
CA THR A 250 19.73 -14.40 2.92
C THR A 250 21.13 -13.87 3.19
N GLY A 251 21.31 -13.11 4.26
CA GLY A 251 22.58 -12.51 4.67
C GLY A 251 22.49 -11.00 4.83
N ALA A 252 23.66 -10.34 4.81
CA ALA A 252 23.78 -8.91 5.06
C ALA A 252 22.94 -8.07 4.08
N ALA A 253 22.31 -7.03 4.62
CA ALA A 253 21.54 -6.01 3.92
C ALA A 253 21.54 -4.73 4.76
N THR A 254 20.98 -3.65 4.23
CA THR A 254 20.76 -2.41 4.96
C THR A 254 19.30 -1.98 4.84
N ILE A 255 18.86 -1.13 5.76
CA ILE A 255 17.62 -0.37 5.61
C ILE A 255 17.89 1.13 5.64
N LEU A 256 17.09 1.90 4.90
CA LEU A 256 17.02 3.35 5.06
C LEU A 256 15.85 3.70 5.97
N SER A 257 16.11 4.47 7.02
CA SER A 257 15.06 4.90 7.95
C SER A 257 15.35 6.27 8.52
N ASN A 258 14.29 7.06 8.69
CA ASN A 258 14.29 8.27 9.50
C ASN A 258 13.75 7.93 10.90
N ILE A 259 14.58 8.10 11.92
CA ILE A 259 14.20 7.88 13.33
C ILE A 259 14.37 9.14 14.20
N ALA A 260 14.81 10.27 13.61
CA ALA A 260 15.01 11.52 14.31
C ALA A 260 15.06 12.69 13.31
N GLY A 261 14.23 13.71 13.54
CA GLY A 261 14.10 14.87 12.66
C GLY A 261 13.66 14.45 11.26
N ASP A 262 14.40 14.92 10.26
CA ASP A 262 14.20 14.62 8.83
C ASP A 262 15.31 13.76 8.22
N GLN A 263 16.27 13.33 9.05
CA GLN A 263 17.48 12.67 8.58
C GLN A 263 17.20 11.20 8.30
N VAL A 264 17.36 10.81 7.05
CA VAL A 264 17.38 9.40 6.65
C VAL A 264 18.79 8.88 6.85
N GLU A 265 18.92 7.77 7.57
CA GLU A 265 20.18 7.08 7.79
C GLU A 265 20.10 5.62 7.29
N GLU A 266 21.28 5.07 7.00
CA GLU A 266 21.43 3.66 6.68
C GLU A 266 21.75 2.85 7.95
N TYR A 267 21.01 1.77 8.16
CA TYR A 267 21.18 0.85 9.29
C TYR A 267 21.38 -0.59 8.80
N GLN A 268 22.32 -1.30 9.42
CA GLN A 268 22.59 -2.70 9.12
C GLN A 268 21.47 -3.64 9.59
N VAL A 269 21.10 -4.56 8.71
CA VAL A 269 20.17 -5.66 8.97
C VAL A 269 20.68 -6.96 8.34
N GLU A 270 20.06 -8.08 8.70
CA GLU A 270 20.27 -9.37 8.06
C GLU A 270 18.95 -9.92 7.54
N ILE A 271 18.89 -10.30 6.26
CA ILE A 271 17.78 -11.08 5.71
C ILE A 271 17.96 -12.52 6.17
N ILE A 272 17.19 -12.93 7.17
CA ILE A 272 17.29 -14.27 7.75
C ILE A 272 16.46 -15.31 6.97
N ARG A 273 15.48 -14.86 6.19
CA ARG A 273 14.67 -15.74 5.35
C ARG A 273 14.08 -15.03 4.14
N VAL A 274 14.06 -15.73 3.01
CA VAL A 274 13.23 -15.39 1.84
C VAL A 274 12.14 -16.46 1.73
N TYR A 275 10.87 -16.05 1.82
CA TYR A 275 9.75 -16.97 1.70
C TYR A 275 9.46 -17.31 0.23
N PRO A 276 8.96 -18.53 -0.06
CA PRO A 276 8.49 -18.89 -1.40
C PRO A 276 7.39 -17.95 -1.89
N ALA A 277 7.27 -17.83 -3.21
CA ALA A 277 6.17 -17.07 -3.80
C ALA A 277 4.82 -17.68 -3.41
N ASN A 278 3.99 -16.88 -2.76
CA ASN A 278 2.61 -17.21 -2.43
C ASN A 278 1.77 -15.97 -2.75
N GLY A 279 0.85 -16.09 -3.73
CA GLY A 279 0.11 -14.95 -4.27
C GLY A 279 -0.79 -14.21 -3.27
N ALA A 280 -1.03 -14.79 -2.09
CA ALA A 280 -1.82 -14.16 -1.03
C ALA A 280 -1.00 -13.61 0.15
N ASP A 281 0.31 -13.90 0.23
CA ASP A 281 1.12 -13.56 1.40
C ASP A 281 2.12 -12.43 1.10
N THR A 282 1.97 -11.33 1.83
CA THR A 282 2.85 -10.16 1.73
C THR A 282 4.14 -10.33 2.54
N ARG A 283 4.25 -11.39 3.36
CA ARG A 283 5.47 -11.75 4.10
C ARG A 283 6.45 -12.46 3.18
N ASN A 284 7.22 -11.67 2.43
CA ASN A 284 8.19 -12.20 1.48
C ASN A 284 9.58 -12.39 2.09
N LEU A 285 9.91 -11.59 3.08
CA LEU A 285 11.19 -11.59 3.77
C LEU A 285 10.98 -11.67 5.28
N MET A 286 11.96 -12.24 5.97
CA MET A 286 12.17 -12.04 7.40
C MET A 286 13.53 -11.37 7.57
N LEU A 287 13.58 -10.28 8.31
CA LEU A 287 14.79 -9.54 8.60
C LEU A 287 15.05 -9.45 10.11
N LYS A 288 16.32 -9.24 10.46
CA LYS A 288 16.78 -8.96 11.81
C LYS A 288 17.63 -7.70 11.80
N VAL A 289 17.33 -6.75 12.69
CA VAL A 289 18.14 -5.57 12.90
C VAL A 289 19.42 -5.96 13.63
N THR A 290 20.56 -5.55 13.07
CA THR A 290 21.90 -5.81 13.64
C THR A 290 22.66 -4.53 13.95
N ASP A 291 22.19 -3.37 13.47
CA ASP A 291 22.83 -2.07 13.76
C ASP A 291 22.68 -1.69 15.24
N PRO A 292 23.79 -1.50 15.96
CA PRO A 292 23.74 -1.18 17.39
C PRO A 292 23.09 0.18 17.66
N ARG A 293 23.24 1.16 16.77
CA ARG A 293 22.67 2.50 16.95
C ARG A 293 21.16 2.45 16.89
N LEU A 294 20.61 1.74 15.90
CA LEU A 294 19.16 1.58 15.76
C LEU A 294 18.57 0.80 16.94
N LEU A 295 19.22 -0.29 17.36
CA LEU A 295 18.78 -1.09 18.52
C LEU A 295 18.81 -0.29 19.83
N GLU A 296 19.84 0.54 20.02
CA GLU A 296 19.97 1.39 21.21
C GLU A 296 18.82 2.40 21.31
N THR A 297 18.53 3.10 20.22
CA THR A 297 17.51 4.15 20.17
C THR A 297 16.09 3.58 20.20
N THR A 298 15.82 2.57 19.37
CA THR A 298 14.44 2.15 19.05
C THR A 298 14.07 0.78 19.63
N GLY A 299 15.05 -0.03 20.04
CA GLY A 299 14.84 -1.42 20.44
C GLY A 299 14.67 -2.40 19.26
N GLY A 300 14.70 -1.93 18.02
CA GLY A 300 14.56 -2.75 16.82
C GLY A 300 13.70 -2.08 15.75
N ILE A 301 12.66 -2.77 15.30
CA ILE A 301 11.67 -2.25 14.35
C ILE A 301 10.50 -1.71 15.17
N VAL A 302 10.09 -0.48 14.90
CA VAL A 302 8.98 0.18 15.60
C VAL A 302 7.89 0.61 14.61
N GLN A 303 6.69 0.87 15.12
CA GLN A 303 5.62 1.44 14.30
C GLN A 303 6.07 2.78 13.70
N GLY A 304 5.69 3.02 12.44
CA GLY A 304 6.18 4.16 11.64
C GLY A 304 7.35 3.82 10.72
N MET A 305 8.19 2.83 11.06
CA MET A 305 9.26 2.33 10.16
C MET A 305 8.74 1.44 9.03
N SER A 306 7.45 1.07 9.05
CA SER A 306 6.85 0.34 7.93
C SER A 306 7.01 1.16 6.66
N GLY A 307 7.64 0.56 5.65
CA GLY A 307 8.06 1.22 4.43
C GLY A 307 9.55 1.55 4.36
N SER A 308 10.36 1.35 5.40
CA SER A 308 11.81 1.51 5.33
C SER A 308 12.39 0.64 4.20
N PRO A 309 13.05 1.24 3.18
CA PRO A 309 13.65 0.52 2.06
C PRO A 309 14.69 -0.46 2.54
N ILE A 310 14.66 -1.69 2.02
CA ILE A 310 15.67 -2.72 2.25
C ILE A 310 16.57 -2.76 1.01
N LEU A 311 17.87 -2.54 1.21
CA LEU A 311 18.86 -2.61 0.15
C LEU A 311 19.80 -3.80 0.34
N GLN A 312 20.13 -4.46 -0.77
CA GLN A 312 21.12 -5.53 -0.80
C GLN A 312 21.82 -5.51 -2.16
N ASN A 313 23.16 -5.62 -2.17
CA ASN A 313 23.98 -5.63 -3.38
C ASN A 313 23.74 -4.42 -4.31
N GLY A 314 23.50 -3.24 -3.73
CA GLY A 314 23.25 -2.01 -4.49
C GLY A 314 21.87 -1.94 -5.17
N LYS A 315 20.96 -2.87 -4.84
CA LYS A 315 19.59 -2.89 -5.37
C LYS A 315 18.57 -2.65 -4.26
N LEU A 316 17.43 -2.06 -4.61
CA LEU A 316 16.24 -2.10 -3.74
C LEU A 316 15.64 -3.51 -3.81
N VAL A 317 15.62 -4.22 -2.68
CA VAL A 317 15.06 -5.58 -2.62
C VAL A 317 13.66 -5.62 -2.01
N GLY A 318 13.31 -4.65 -1.18
CA GLY A 318 12.04 -4.68 -0.46
C GLY A 318 11.81 -3.49 0.45
N ALA A 319 10.80 -3.63 1.30
CA ALA A 319 10.48 -2.68 2.36
C ALA A 319 10.14 -3.44 3.65
N VAL A 320 10.50 -2.86 4.79
CA VAL A 320 10.09 -3.36 6.11
C VAL A 320 8.57 -3.21 6.25
N THR A 321 7.90 -4.18 6.88
CA THR A 321 6.44 -4.15 7.11
C THR A 321 6.11 -4.17 8.60
N HIS A 322 5.99 -5.36 9.19
CA HIS A 322 5.53 -5.56 10.56
C HIS A 322 6.66 -6.10 11.44
N VAL A 323 6.73 -5.58 12.67
CA VAL A 323 7.61 -6.11 13.72
C VAL A 323 7.04 -7.38 14.35
N LEU A 324 7.90 -8.29 14.80
CA LEU A 324 7.48 -9.37 15.69
C LEU A 324 7.30 -8.84 17.11
N VAL A 325 6.08 -8.86 17.63
CA VAL A 325 5.76 -8.36 18.98
C VAL A 325 6.63 -9.02 20.08
N ASN A 326 7.01 -10.29 19.90
CA ASN A 326 7.82 -11.03 20.87
C ASN A 326 9.34 -10.86 20.70
N ASP A 327 9.79 -10.24 19.61
CA ASP A 327 11.20 -9.92 19.33
C ASP A 327 11.25 -8.67 18.45
N PRO A 328 11.33 -7.46 19.03
CA PRO A 328 11.31 -6.22 18.27
C PRO A 328 12.51 -6.09 17.32
N THR A 329 13.57 -6.87 17.52
CA THR A 329 14.73 -6.87 16.62
C THR A 329 14.44 -7.57 15.28
N GLN A 330 13.31 -8.27 15.16
CA GLN A 330 12.93 -8.99 13.95
C GLN A 330 11.61 -8.47 13.38
N GLY A 331 11.50 -8.55 12.05
CA GLY A 331 10.34 -8.08 11.31
C GLY A 331 10.20 -8.77 9.97
N TYR A 332 9.06 -8.54 9.36
CA TYR A 332 8.79 -8.98 7.99
C TYR A 332 9.13 -7.89 6.99
N GLY A 333 9.36 -8.31 5.76
CA GLY A 333 9.48 -7.41 4.62
C GLY A 333 8.69 -7.92 3.42
N ILE A 334 8.28 -6.99 2.57
CA ILE A 334 7.68 -7.25 1.26
C ILE A 334 8.74 -7.00 0.17
N LEU A 335 8.68 -7.72 -0.96
CA LEU A 335 9.58 -7.43 -2.07
C LEU A 335 9.18 -6.16 -2.82
N ALA A 336 10.19 -5.42 -3.27
CA ALA A 336 10.00 -4.18 -4.01
C ALA A 336 9.31 -4.43 -5.36
N GLU A 337 9.63 -5.54 -6.04
CA GLU A 337 8.96 -5.93 -7.30
C GLU A 337 7.44 -6.10 -7.11
N ASN A 338 7.00 -6.62 -5.96
CA ASN A 338 5.58 -6.79 -5.66
C ASN A 338 4.89 -5.45 -5.40
N MET A 339 5.55 -4.56 -4.65
CA MET A 339 5.05 -3.22 -4.41
C MET A 339 4.88 -2.44 -5.72
N LEU A 340 5.86 -2.54 -6.62
CA LEU A 340 5.86 -1.84 -7.90
C LEU A 340 4.78 -2.34 -8.86
N LEU A 341 4.50 -3.64 -8.87
CA LEU A 341 3.39 -4.22 -9.62
C LEU A 341 2.05 -3.69 -9.11
N GLU A 342 1.87 -3.61 -7.78
CA GLU A 342 0.64 -3.07 -7.19
C GLU A 342 0.49 -1.56 -7.41
N ALA A 343 1.58 -0.80 -7.37
CA ALA A 343 1.58 0.63 -7.72
C ALA A 343 1.07 0.86 -9.16
N GLU A 344 1.57 0.08 -10.11
CA GLU A 344 1.10 0.14 -11.51
C GLU A 344 -0.36 -0.29 -11.68
N ASN A 345 -0.77 -1.36 -10.98
CA ASN A 345 -2.15 -1.83 -11.02
C ASN A 345 -3.12 -0.80 -10.41
N GLY A 346 -2.70 -0.14 -9.33
CA GLY A 346 -3.47 0.91 -8.65
C GLY A 346 -3.72 2.11 -9.56
N GLU A 347 -2.68 2.65 -10.19
CA GLU A 347 -2.79 3.83 -11.05
C GLU A 347 -3.67 3.56 -12.30
N ASN A 348 -3.71 2.33 -12.79
CA ASN A 348 -4.59 1.96 -13.91
C ASN A 348 -6.08 1.83 -13.53
N ARG A 349 -6.39 1.75 -12.23
CA ARG A 349 -7.76 1.63 -11.69
C ARG A 349 -8.31 2.96 -11.17
N SER A 350 -7.43 3.91 -10.84
CA SER A 350 -7.75 5.23 -10.29
C SER A 350 -8.28 6.21 -11.32
#